data_AF-A0A317UWP0-F1
#
_entry.id   AF-A0A317UWP0-F1
#
_cell.length_a   1.000
_cell.length_b   1.000
_cell.length_c   1.000
_cell.angle_alpha   90.00
_cell.angle_beta   90.00
_cell.angle_gamma   90.00
#
_symmetry.space_group_name_H-M   'P 1'
#
loop_
_entity.id
_entity.type
_entity.pdbx_description
1 polymer ?
#
loop_
_entity_poly.entity_id
_entity_poly.type
_entity_poly.pdbx_seq_one_letter_code
_entity_poly.pdbx_strand_id
1 'polypeptide(L)'
;MTSTKNINKPPIILLKTKSTPHDNYSDYFHHPTSNYTPTFIPVLSHNFHTERLRSIRELFTSGQLLPSQKKNDRKYGGLIFTSQRAVEGFGRVLAELDDDSSALNTLKTSSQNLPIYTVGPATSRSLTTIVDRYLPHASIHGADTGNGEALAKYILEHYNSLYTTTTTTTTTTTSNPNVGEDDVYNKHKPPLLFLVGEQRRDIIPRTLMNPDLPPGEYVGVDEVIVYETGVMEGFEESFKGVIEREREVMRNNNNNT
;
A
#
# COMPACT_ATOMS: atom_id res chain seq x y z
N MET A 1 -16.38 32.87 -21.94
CA MET A 1 -15.62 32.97 -23.20
C MET A 1 -15.33 31.55 -23.67
N THR A 2 -16.02 31.12 -24.71
CA THR A 2 -15.83 29.82 -25.35
C THR A 2 -14.46 29.80 -26.03
N SER A 3 -13.53 29.00 -25.51
CA SER A 3 -12.24 28.77 -26.16
C SER A 3 -12.52 28.16 -27.54
N THR A 4 -12.22 28.91 -28.60
CA THR A 4 -12.29 28.45 -29.97
C THR A 4 -11.26 27.34 -30.15
N LYS A 5 -11.73 26.09 -30.10
CA LYS A 5 -10.94 24.88 -30.38
C LYS A 5 -10.26 25.11 -31.74
N ASN A 6 -8.93 25.23 -31.76
CA ASN A 6 -8.20 25.47 -33.00
C ASN A 6 -8.25 24.18 -33.83
N ILE A 7 -9.14 24.15 -34.82
CA ILE A 7 -9.58 22.92 -35.51
C ILE A 7 -8.52 22.39 -36.49
N ASN A 8 -7.40 23.10 -36.67
CA ASN A 8 -6.32 22.75 -37.59
C ASN A 8 -5.16 21.98 -36.94
N LYS A 9 -5.34 21.49 -35.70
CA LYS A 9 -4.34 20.74 -34.94
C LYS A 9 -4.81 19.29 -34.70
N PRO A 10 -3.90 18.30 -34.71
CA PRO A 10 -4.27 16.91 -34.43
C PRO A 10 -4.87 16.77 -33.02
N PRO A 11 -5.92 15.97 -32.82
CA PRO A 11 -6.52 15.77 -31.51
C PRO A 11 -5.56 15.02 -30.60
N ILE A 12 -5.58 15.40 -29.33
CA ILE A 12 -4.82 14.71 -28.28
C ILE A 12 -5.81 13.92 -27.44
N ILE A 13 -5.68 12.60 -27.46
CA ILE A 13 -6.48 11.67 -26.66
C ILE A 13 -5.54 11.01 -25.64
N LEU A 14 -5.84 11.18 -24.36
CA LEU A 14 -5.04 10.66 -23.26
C LEU A 14 -5.78 9.48 -22.63
N LEU A 15 -5.24 8.28 -22.82
CA LEU A 15 -5.75 7.03 -22.24
C LEU A 15 -5.31 6.89 -20.78
N LYS A 16 -5.76 7.83 -19.95
CA LYS A 16 -5.53 7.83 -18.50
C LYS A 16 -6.68 8.51 -17.77
N THR A 17 -6.87 8.14 -16.52
CA THR A 17 -7.71 8.90 -15.59
C THR A 17 -7.06 10.25 -15.33
N LYS A 18 -7.79 11.34 -15.52
CA LYS A 18 -7.29 12.70 -15.22
C LYS A 18 -6.99 12.82 -13.72
N SER A 19 -5.79 13.26 -13.40
CA SER A 19 -5.36 13.47 -12.01
C SER A 19 -6.06 14.70 -11.40
N THR A 20 -6.31 14.68 -10.09
CA THR A 20 -6.93 15.80 -9.34
C THR A 20 -6.07 16.15 -8.11
N PRO A 21 -6.02 17.44 -7.70
CA PRO A 21 -6.64 18.61 -8.34
C PRO A 21 -5.93 19.07 -9.62
N HIS A 22 -4.67 18.67 -9.83
CA HIS A 22 -3.85 19.06 -10.99
C HIS A 22 -3.43 17.84 -11.81
N ASP A 23 -3.34 18.03 -13.14
CA ASP A 23 -2.89 17.01 -14.08
C ASP A 23 -1.80 17.59 -14.98
N ASN A 24 -0.58 17.09 -14.82
CA ASN A 24 0.59 17.61 -15.54
C ASN A 24 0.43 17.60 -17.07
N TYR A 25 -0.30 16.63 -17.64
CA TYR A 25 -0.55 16.60 -19.09
C TYR A 25 -1.58 17.64 -19.49
N SER A 26 -2.64 17.80 -18.68
CA SER A 26 -3.61 18.88 -18.87
C SER A 26 -2.90 20.24 -18.85
N ASP A 27 -2.04 20.49 -17.86
CA ASP A 27 -1.36 21.77 -17.69
C ASP A 27 -0.37 22.04 -18.84
N TYR A 28 0.35 20.99 -19.28
CA TYR A 28 1.26 21.07 -20.41
C TYR A 28 0.56 21.38 -21.75
N PHE A 29 -0.55 20.70 -22.04
CA PHE A 29 -1.26 20.85 -23.32
C PHE A 29 -2.20 22.06 -23.38
N HIS A 30 -2.69 22.55 -22.23
CA HIS A 30 -3.46 23.79 -22.16
C HIS A 30 -2.58 25.05 -22.17
N HIS A 31 -1.27 24.91 -22.30
CA HIS A 31 -0.37 26.06 -22.34
C HIS A 31 -0.78 27.04 -23.47
N PRO A 32 -0.77 28.38 -23.23
CA PRO A 32 -1.29 29.37 -24.17
C PRO A 32 -0.67 29.31 -25.58
N THR A 33 0.56 28.83 -25.68
CA THR A 33 1.31 28.70 -26.93
C THR A 33 0.95 27.43 -27.72
N SER A 34 0.50 26.37 -27.05
CA SER A 34 0.17 25.09 -27.68
C SER A 34 -1.32 24.95 -28.00
N ASN A 35 -2.21 25.62 -27.25
CA ASN A 35 -3.67 25.69 -27.45
C ASN A 35 -4.32 24.33 -27.81
N TYR A 36 -3.89 23.26 -27.14
CA TYR A 36 -4.53 21.95 -27.25
C TYR A 36 -5.59 21.79 -26.15
N THR A 37 -6.63 21.03 -26.45
CA THR A 37 -7.67 20.65 -25.48
C THR A 37 -7.73 19.12 -25.43
N PRO A 38 -6.85 18.46 -24.66
CA PRO A 38 -6.77 17.00 -24.62
C PRO A 38 -8.06 16.38 -24.08
N THR A 39 -8.51 15.29 -24.69
CA THR A 39 -9.62 14.46 -24.20
C THR A 39 -9.05 13.32 -23.36
N PHE A 40 -9.48 13.22 -22.11
CA PHE A 40 -9.09 12.13 -21.22
C PHE A 40 -10.11 11.00 -21.32
N ILE A 41 -9.62 9.77 -21.51
CA ILE A 41 -10.42 8.56 -21.50
C ILE A 41 -9.81 7.65 -20.44
N PRO A 42 -10.47 7.50 -19.28
CA PRO A 42 -9.97 6.64 -18.24
C PRO A 42 -9.97 5.16 -18.70
N VAL A 43 -8.91 4.43 -18.38
CA VAL A 43 -8.71 3.04 -18.86
C VAL A 43 -8.81 2.03 -17.73
N LEU A 44 -8.33 2.40 -16.55
CA LEU A 44 -8.20 1.49 -15.42
C LEU A 44 -9.25 1.83 -14.36
N SER A 45 -9.93 0.79 -13.89
CA SER A 45 -10.75 0.82 -12.67
C SER A 45 -9.99 0.11 -11.55
N HIS A 46 -10.22 0.53 -10.31
CA HIS A 46 -9.70 -0.16 -9.13
C HIS A 46 -10.88 -0.56 -8.26
N ASN A 47 -11.09 -1.87 -8.12
CA ASN A 47 -12.20 -2.42 -7.35
C ASN A 47 -11.66 -2.93 -6.02
N PHE A 48 -12.19 -2.42 -4.91
CA PHE A 48 -11.82 -2.90 -3.58
C PHE A 48 -12.56 -4.19 -3.25
N HIS A 49 -11.84 -5.16 -2.68
CA HIS A 49 -12.42 -6.39 -2.17
C HIS A 49 -13.01 -6.16 -0.78
N THR A 50 -14.27 -5.73 -0.73
CA THR A 50 -14.99 -5.38 0.52
C THR A 50 -14.92 -6.48 1.58
N GLU A 51 -15.10 -7.75 1.21
CA GLU A 51 -15.04 -8.88 2.14
C GLU A 51 -13.65 -9.04 2.78
N ARG A 52 -12.59 -8.82 1.99
CA ARG A 52 -11.22 -8.91 2.49
C ARG A 52 -10.87 -7.71 3.37
N LEU A 53 -11.31 -6.51 3.00
CA LEU A 53 -11.20 -5.33 3.87
C LEU A 53 -11.98 -5.51 5.18
N ARG A 54 -13.16 -6.16 5.15
CA ARG A 54 -13.89 -6.54 6.36
C ARG A 54 -13.09 -7.49 7.24
N SER A 55 -12.43 -8.50 6.66
CA SER A 55 -11.55 -9.38 7.43
C SER A 55 -10.40 -8.62 8.11
N ILE A 56 -9.89 -7.53 7.51
CA ILE A 56 -8.90 -6.65 8.15
C ILE A 56 -9.52 -5.89 9.31
N ARG A 57 -10.73 -5.35 9.15
CA ARG A 57 -11.50 -4.72 10.24
C ARG A 57 -11.65 -5.67 11.43
N GLU A 58 -11.97 -6.93 11.14
CA GLU A 58 -12.15 -7.98 12.15
C GLU A 58 -10.89 -8.22 12.98
N LEU A 59 -9.69 -8.13 12.39
CA LEU A 59 -8.41 -8.26 13.11
C LEU A 59 -8.26 -7.20 14.22
N PHE A 60 -8.74 -5.98 13.97
CA PHE A 60 -8.78 -4.93 14.99
C PHE A 60 -9.86 -5.23 16.02
N THR A 61 -11.11 -5.44 15.59
CA THR A 61 -12.22 -5.59 16.55
C THR A 61 -12.13 -6.83 17.42
N SER A 62 -11.52 -7.92 16.92
CA SER A 62 -11.31 -9.15 17.69
C SER A 62 -10.07 -9.06 18.61
N GLY A 63 -9.32 -7.96 18.56
CA GLY A 63 -8.09 -7.78 19.33
C GLY A 63 -6.90 -8.61 18.84
N GLN A 64 -6.97 -9.21 17.65
CA GLN A 64 -5.86 -10.04 17.10
C GLN A 64 -4.60 -9.22 16.79
N LEU A 65 -4.74 -7.90 16.64
CA LEU A 65 -3.62 -6.96 16.48
C LEU A 65 -3.16 -6.33 17.78
N LEU A 66 -3.78 -6.61 18.94
CA LEU A 66 -3.34 -6.03 20.20
C LEU A 66 -1.92 -6.50 20.55
N PRO A 67 -1.04 -5.63 21.09
CA PRO A 67 0.27 -6.04 21.60
C PRO A 67 0.12 -7.13 22.68
N SER A 68 1.05 -8.09 22.72
CA SER A 68 1.02 -9.24 23.64
C SER A 68 0.88 -8.79 25.10
N GLN A 69 -0.18 -9.25 25.78
CA GLN A 69 -0.52 -8.90 27.17
C GLN A 69 -0.18 -10.01 28.19
N LYS A 70 0.54 -11.06 27.75
CA LYS A 70 0.88 -12.35 28.41
C LYS A 70 0.12 -13.51 27.74
N LYS A 71 0.90 -14.51 27.29
CA LYS A 71 0.57 -15.80 26.67
C LYS A 71 0.28 -15.88 25.17
N ASN A 72 -0.24 -14.87 24.49
CA ASN A 72 -0.43 -14.92 23.04
C ASN A 72 0.19 -13.70 22.36
N ASP A 73 1.12 -13.95 21.44
CA ASP A 73 1.65 -12.90 20.57
C ASP A 73 0.56 -12.41 19.62
N ARG A 74 0.64 -11.12 19.26
CA ARG A 74 -0.24 -10.52 18.25
C ARG A 74 -0.17 -11.37 16.98
N LYS A 75 -1.31 -11.57 16.30
CA LYS A 75 -1.39 -12.43 15.10
C LYS A 75 -0.42 -11.97 14.01
N TYR A 76 -0.33 -10.65 13.83
CA TYR A 76 0.60 -10.03 12.89
C TYR A 76 1.48 -9.03 13.59
N GLY A 77 2.80 -9.14 13.42
CA GLY A 77 3.77 -8.25 14.05
C GLY A 77 3.91 -6.90 13.36
N GLY A 78 3.46 -6.79 12.12
CA GLY A 78 3.58 -5.60 11.30
C GLY A 78 2.78 -5.72 10.01
N LEU A 79 2.71 -4.63 9.28
CA LEU A 79 1.97 -4.51 8.02
C LEU A 79 2.92 -4.17 6.88
N ILE A 80 2.61 -4.60 5.66
CA ILE A 80 3.36 -4.26 4.44
C ILE A 80 2.39 -3.63 3.43
N PHE A 81 2.83 -2.55 2.77
CA PHE A 81 2.11 -1.87 1.69
C PHE A 81 3.06 -1.46 0.56
N THR A 82 2.85 -2.00 -0.63
CA THR A 82 3.60 -1.63 -1.85
C THR A 82 2.74 -0.84 -2.85
N SER A 83 1.47 -0.60 -2.52
CA SER A 83 0.52 0.07 -3.40
C SER A 83 -0.26 1.14 -2.65
N GLN A 84 -0.29 2.36 -3.23
CA GLN A 84 -1.16 3.44 -2.75
C GLN A 84 -2.64 2.99 -2.68
N ARG A 85 -3.12 2.17 -3.60
CA ARG A 85 -4.52 1.70 -3.58
C ARG A 85 -4.80 0.81 -2.36
N ALA A 86 -3.86 -0.06 -2.00
CA ALA A 86 -4.01 -0.84 -0.77
C ALA A 86 -4.09 0.05 0.48
N VAL A 87 -3.32 1.15 0.51
CA VAL A 87 -3.37 2.16 1.58
C VAL A 87 -4.72 2.87 1.62
N GLU A 88 -5.27 3.24 0.46
CA GLU A 88 -6.60 3.88 0.36
C GLU A 88 -7.72 2.95 0.87
N GLY A 89 -7.71 1.68 0.46
CA GLY A 89 -8.67 0.67 0.95
C GLY A 89 -8.56 0.46 2.45
N PHE A 90 -7.34 0.39 2.97
CA PHE A 90 -7.07 0.29 4.41
C PHE A 90 -7.53 1.54 5.18
N GLY A 91 -7.31 2.73 4.63
CA GLY A 91 -7.77 3.99 5.22
C GLY A 91 -9.28 4.05 5.43
N ARG A 92 -10.07 3.43 4.55
CA ARG A 92 -11.54 3.29 4.73
C ARG A 92 -11.88 2.44 5.96
N VAL A 93 -11.18 1.31 6.13
CA VAL A 93 -11.35 0.44 7.31
C VAL A 93 -11.01 1.19 8.59
N LEU A 94 -9.91 1.96 8.59
CA LEU A 94 -9.51 2.75 9.76
C LEU A 94 -10.52 3.86 10.08
N ALA A 95 -11.05 4.55 9.08
CA ALA A 95 -12.08 5.57 9.27
C ALA A 95 -13.36 4.97 9.89
N GLU A 96 -13.82 3.82 9.41
CA GLU A 96 -14.97 3.11 9.99
C GLU A 96 -14.73 2.68 11.44
N LEU A 97 -13.49 2.31 11.81
CA LEU A 97 -13.12 1.96 13.17
C LEU A 97 -13.00 3.18 14.09
N ASP A 98 -12.59 4.33 13.56
CA ASP A 98 -12.48 5.60 14.29
C ASP A 98 -13.88 6.15 14.65
N ASP A 99 -14.83 5.99 13.75
CA ASP A 99 -16.24 6.35 13.98
C ASP A 99 -16.95 5.41 14.98
N ASP A 100 -16.43 4.18 15.17
CA ASP A 100 -16.95 3.20 16.12
C ASP A 100 -16.31 3.38 17.51
N SER A 101 -17.03 4.05 18.40
CA SER A 101 -16.61 4.33 19.78
C SER A 101 -16.14 3.08 20.55
N SER A 102 -16.68 1.90 20.24
CA SER A 102 -16.31 0.64 20.90
C SER A 102 -14.97 0.09 20.41
N ALA A 103 -14.59 0.40 19.18
CA ALA A 103 -13.37 -0.07 18.53
C ALA A 103 -12.19 0.93 18.66
N LEU A 104 -12.47 2.20 18.94
CA LEU A 104 -11.47 3.29 18.97
C LEU A 104 -10.26 2.98 19.89
N ASN A 105 -10.51 2.46 21.09
CA ASN A 105 -9.43 2.10 22.02
C ASN A 105 -8.59 0.93 21.49
N THR A 106 -9.25 -0.06 20.89
CA THR A 106 -8.59 -1.23 20.30
C THR A 106 -7.76 -0.82 19.08
N LEU A 107 -8.26 0.10 18.26
CA LEU A 107 -7.53 0.68 17.13
C LEU A 107 -6.22 1.33 17.57
N LYS A 108 -6.29 2.29 18.52
CA LYS A 108 -5.09 2.98 19.02
C LYS A 108 -4.12 2.04 19.71
N THR A 109 -4.61 1.11 20.53
CA THR A 109 -3.76 0.14 21.23
C THR A 109 -3.10 -0.82 20.25
N SER A 110 -3.79 -1.23 19.19
CA SER A 110 -3.23 -2.09 18.13
C SER A 110 -2.06 -1.43 17.40
N SER A 111 -1.97 -0.09 17.38
CA SER A 111 -0.85 0.60 16.75
C SER A 111 0.46 0.52 17.54
N GLN A 112 0.45 0.15 18.82
CA GLN A 112 1.66 0.12 19.65
C GLN A 112 2.70 -0.87 19.11
N ASN A 113 3.95 -0.40 18.97
CA ASN A 113 5.08 -1.18 18.45
C ASN A 113 4.74 -1.92 17.15
N LEU A 114 3.94 -1.29 16.28
CA LEU A 114 3.52 -1.85 15.00
C LEU A 114 4.35 -1.25 13.86
N PRO A 115 5.39 -1.95 13.37
CA PRO A 115 6.08 -1.54 12.16
C PRO A 115 5.18 -1.68 10.93
N ILE A 116 5.17 -0.65 10.09
CA ILE A 116 4.51 -0.60 8.79
C ILE A 116 5.59 -0.39 7.74
N TYR A 117 5.76 -1.37 6.85
CA TYR A 117 6.76 -1.34 5.80
C TYR A 117 6.14 -0.88 4.48
N THR A 118 6.84 -0.01 3.78
CA THR A 118 6.39 0.49 2.49
C THR A 118 7.54 0.82 1.58
N VAL A 119 7.24 0.96 0.29
CA VAL A 119 8.19 1.43 -0.72
C VAL A 119 7.49 2.40 -1.65
N GLY A 120 8.23 3.44 -2.07
CA GLY A 120 7.78 4.41 -3.04
C GLY A 120 7.23 5.69 -2.39
N PRO A 121 7.65 6.88 -2.86
CA PRO A 121 7.23 8.15 -2.25
C PRO A 121 5.72 8.37 -2.21
N ALA A 122 4.98 7.88 -3.23
CA ALA A 122 3.52 8.03 -3.28
C ALA A 122 2.82 7.22 -2.18
N THR A 123 3.18 5.94 -2.05
CA THR A 123 2.64 5.04 -1.02
C THR A 123 2.98 5.54 0.38
N SER A 124 4.24 5.94 0.61
CA SER A 124 4.68 6.47 1.91
C SER A 124 3.90 7.71 2.32
N ARG A 125 3.70 8.68 1.42
CA ARG A 125 2.90 9.88 1.73
C ARG A 125 1.47 9.54 2.11
N SER A 126 0.85 8.63 1.35
CA SER A 126 -0.52 8.18 1.65
C SER A 126 -0.60 7.47 3.00
N LEU A 127 0.43 6.69 3.37
CA LEU A 127 0.51 6.00 4.65
C LEU A 127 0.66 6.98 5.81
N THR A 128 1.57 7.96 5.70
CA THR A 128 1.79 8.97 6.74
C THR A 128 0.47 9.64 7.14
N THR A 129 -0.33 10.06 6.16
CA THR A 129 -1.63 10.70 6.43
C THR A 129 -2.57 9.81 7.25
N ILE A 130 -2.67 8.51 6.94
CA ILE A 130 -3.57 7.61 7.68
C ILE A 130 -2.98 7.15 9.02
N VAL A 131 -1.67 6.97 9.10
CA VAL A 131 -0.98 6.54 10.32
C VAL A 131 -1.02 7.64 11.38
N ASP A 132 -0.68 8.88 11.01
CA ASP A 132 -0.71 10.03 11.93
C ASP A 132 -2.10 10.24 12.53
N ARG A 133 -3.15 9.95 11.76
CA ARG A 133 -4.54 10.12 12.19
C ARG A 133 -5.03 8.95 13.04
N TYR A 134 -4.84 7.72 12.58
CA TYR A 134 -5.55 6.55 13.11
C TYR A 134 -4.66 5.58 13.91
N LEU A 135 -3.35 5.58 13.68
CA LEU A 135 -2.39 4.62 14.26
C LEU A 135 -1.20 5.36 14.91
N PRO A 136 -1.43 6.16 15.96
CA PRO A 136 -0.45 7.13 16.47
C PRO A 136 0.81 6.52 17.08
N HIS A 137 0.86 5.21 17.30
CA HIS A 137 2.02 4.51 17.86
C HIS A 137 2.71 3.56 16.87
N ALA A 138 2.27 3.54 15.61
CA ALA A 138 2.89 2.78 14.54
C ALA A 138 4.07 3.55 13.94
N SER A 139 5.04 2.83 13.37
CA SER A 139 6.22 3.41 12.72
C SER A 139 6.29 3.00 11.25
N ILE A 140 6.54 3.95 10.36
CA ILE A 140 6.67 3.69 8.92
C ILE A 140 8.15 3.49 8.56
N HIS A 141 8.44 2.44 7.80
CA HIS A 141 9.79 2.09 7.39
C HIS A 141 9.90 1.77 5.90
N GLY A 142 11.10 1.93 5.34
CA GLY A 142 11.44 1.46 4.00
C GLY A 142 11.04 2.38 2.83
N ALA A 143 10.50 3.57 3.10
CA ALA A 143 10.00 4.50 2.08
C ALA A 143 10.99 4.74 0.93
N ASP A 144 12.28 4.86 1.26
CA ASP A 144 13.38 5.17 0.34
C ASP A 144 14.11 3.94 -0.22
N THR A 145 13.61 2.73 0.03
CA THR A 145 14.23 1.47 -0.48
C THR A 145 14.16 1.35 -2.01
N GLY A 146 13.28 2.10 -2.67
CA GLY A 146 13.17 2.21 -4.13
C GLY A 146 12.42 1.06 -4.81
N ASN A 147 12.58 -0.19 -4.37
CA ASN A 147 11.85 -1.34 -4.91
C ASN A 147 11.55 -2.42 -3.85
N GLY A 148 10.72 -3.40 -4.21
CA GLY A 148 10.31 -4.47 -3.29
C GLY A 148 11.44 -5.40 -2.84
N GLU A 149 12.49 -5.60 -3.64
CA GLU A 149 13.61 -6.47 -3.26
C GLU A 149 14.45 -5.81 -2.17
N ALA A 150 14.77 -4.53 -2.34
CA ALA A 150 15.45 -3.72 -1.33
C ALA A 150 14.62 -3.59 -0.05
N LEU A 151 13.30 -3.41 -0.19
CA LEU A 151 12.38 -3.40 0.96
C LEU A 151 12.42 -4.74 1.71
N ALA A 152 12.42 -5.87 1.01
CA ALA A 152 12.43 -7.18 1.66
C ALA A 152 13.73 -7.42 2.45
N LYS A 153 14.88 -7.03 1.91
CA LYS A 153 16.18 -7.09 2.62
C LYS A 153 16.16 -6.21 3.86
N TYR A 154 15.63 -4.99 3.74
CA TYR A 154 15.45 -4.09 4.88
C TYR A 154 14.52 -4.69 5.95
N ILE A 155 13.42 -5.32 5.54
CA ILE A 155 12.48 -5.99 6.47
C ILE A 155 13.19 -7.13 7.21
N LEU A 156 13.99 -7.97 6.53
CA LEU A 156 14.75 -9.05 7.20
C LEU A 156 15.62 -8.47 8.31
N GLU A 157 16.43 -7.46 8.01
CA GLU A 157 17.32 -6.84 9.00
C GLU A 157 16.54 -6.19 10.15
N HIS A 158 15.62 -5.27 9.82
CA HIS A 158 14.90 -4.50 10.82
C HIS A 158 13.98 -5.40 11.67
N TYR A 159 13.14 -6.21 11.03
CA TYR A 159 12.16 -7.01 11.76
C TYR A 159 12.83 -8.10 12.61
N ASN A 160 13.91 -8.74 12.15
CA ASN A 160 14.62 -9.73 12.97
C ASN A 160 15.25 -9.08 14.20
N SER A 161 15.80 -7.87 14.08
CA SER A 161 16.40 -7.13 15.20
C SER A 161 15.41 -6.87 16.35
N LEU A 162 14.10 -6.77 16.07
CA LEU A 162 13.05 -6.60 17.08
C LEU A 162 12.79 -7.86 17.92
N TYR A 163 13.31 -9.02 17.49
CA TYR A 163 13.09 -10.33 18.12
C TYR A 163 14.40 -11.06 18.47
N THR A 164 15.56 -10.50 18.12
CA THR A 164 16.86 -11.00 18.59
C THR A 164 17.06 -10.57 20.05
N THR A 165 16.70 -11.43 21.00
CA THR A 165 17.07 -11.21 22.41
C THR A 165 18.59 -11.27 22.51
N THR A 166 19.22 -10.16 22.90
CA THR A 166 20.65 -10.07 23.18
C THR A 166 21.05 -11.19 24.13
N THR A 167 21.80 -12.18 23.67
CA THR A 167 22.64 -13.00 24.53
C THR A 167 23.74 -12.07 25.04
N THR A 168 23.45 -11.26 26.05
CA THR A 168 24.49 -10.57 26.79
C THR A 168 25.22 -11.65 27.57
N THR A 169 26.29 -12.16 26.97
CA THR A 169 27.33 -12.90 27.68
C THR A 169 27.95 -11.94 28.69
N THR A 170 27.30 -11.76 29.84
CA THR A 170 27.95 -11.15 31.00
C THR A 170 29.01 -12.14 31.44
N THR A 171 30.24 -11.91 31.00
CA THR A 171 31.44 -12.52 31.54
C THR A 171 31.65 -11.94 32.94
N THR A 172 30.79 -12.35 33.89
CA THR A 172 31.10 -12.26 35.32
C THR A 172 31.15 -13.69 35.82
N THR A 173 32.38 -14.18 35.89
CA THR A 173 32.81 -15.29 36.76
C THR A 173 32.32 -15.06 38.18
N THR A 174 31.11 -15.51 38.49
CA THR A 174 30.72 -15.87 39.85
C THR A 174 29.77 -17.05 39.77
N SER A 175 30.33 -18.20 40.12
CA SER A 175 29.71 -19.51 40.24
C SER A 175 28.43 -19.47 41.09
N ASN A 176 27.27 -19.67 40.46
CA ASN A 176 26.04 -20.10 41.13
C ASN A 176 25.31 -21.11 40.20
N PRO A 177 25.31 -22.41 40.50
CA PRO A 177 24.90 -23.45 39.54
C PRO A 177 23.40 -23.80 39.58
N ASN A 178 22.51 -22.86 39.95
CA ASN A 178 21.07 -23.11 40.04
C ASN A 178 20.23 -22.06 39.31
N VAL A 179 20.39 -21.98 37.99
CA VAL A 179 19.38 -21.39 37.11
C VAL A 179 19.17 -22.39 35.97
N GLY A 180 17.97 -22.96 35.88
CA GLY A 180 17.63 -23.95 34.86
C GLY A 180 17.87 -23.41 33.46
N GLU A 181 18.52 -24.20 32.62
CA GLU A 181 18.95 -23.89 31.25
C GLU A 181 17.80 -23.81 30.22
N ASP A 182 16.53 -23.94 30.62
CA ASP A 182 15.43 -24.21 29.68
C ASP A 182 14.57 -23.01 29.25
N ASP A 183 14.85 -21.79 29.73
CA ASP A 183 13.99 -20.61 29.48
C ASP A 183 14.69 -19.49 28.69
N VAL A 184 15.52 -19.85 27.69
CA VAL A 184 15.91 -18.92 26.62
C VAL A 184 14.70 -18.75 25.71
N TYR A 185 13.75 -17.92 26.13
CA TYR A 185 12.53 -17.61 25.37
C TYR A 185 12.89 -17.10 23.98
N ASN A 186 12.89 -18.00 23.01
CA ASN A 186 12.89 -17.69 21.59
C ASN A 186 11.51 -17.07 21.30
N LYS A 187 11.40 -15.75 21.47
CA LYS A 187 10.15 -15.02 21.27
C LYS A 187 9.62 -15.37 19.89
N HIS A 188 8.48 -16.03 19.81
CA HIS A 188 7.89 -16.41 18.54
C HIS A 188 7.66 -15.13 17.73
N LYS A 189 8.38 -15.00 16.62
CA LYS A 189 8.23 -13.88 15.70
C LYS A 189 6.93 -14.07 14.91
N PRO A 190 5.93 -13.18 15.07
CA PRO A 190 4.67 -13.30 14.34
C PRO A 190 4.88 -12.96 12.86
N PRO A 191 4.02 -13.46 11.95
CA PRO A 191 4.08 -13.11 10.53
C PRO A 191 3.75 -11.63 10.30
N LEU A 192 4.08 -11.14 9.12
CA LEU A 192 3.68 -9.83 8.61
C LEU A 192 2.43 -9.99 7.74
N LEU A 193 1.50 -9.03 7.83
CA LEU A 193 0.32 -8.99 6.98
C LEU A 193 0.59 -8.08 5.78
N PHE A 194 0.48 -8.61 4.57
CA PHE A 194 0.76 -7.88 3.35
C PHE A 194 -0.53 -7.54 2.59
N LEU A 195 -0.89 -6.25 2.56
CA LEU A 195 -2.04 -5.76 1.81
C LEU A 195 -1.61 -5.39 0.39
N VAL A 196 -2.06 -6.19 -0.59
CA VAL A 196 -1.62 -6.14 -1.98
C VAL A 196 -2.76 -5.97 -2.97
N GLY A 197 -2.42 -5.58 -4.20
CA GLY A 197 -3.31 -5.74 -5.34
C GLY A 197 -3.25 -7.15 -5.92
N GLU A 198 -4.16 -7.49 -6.83
CA GLU A 198 -4.22 -8.83 -7.45
C GLU A 198 -2.93 -9.22 -8.21
N GLN A 199 -2.12 -8.25 -8.65
CA GLN A 199 -0.92 -8.52 -9.43
C GLN A 199 0.05 -9.47 -8.69
N ARG A 200 0.12 -10.72 -9.17
CA ARG A 200 0.96 -11.77 -8.60
C ARG A 200 2.34 -11.75 -9.22
N ARG A 201 3.35 -11.43 -8.41
CA ARG A 201 4.81 -11.70 -8.54
C ARG A 201 5.58 -10.88 -7.50
N ASP A 202 5.05 -10.76 -6.29
CA ASP A 202 5.74 -9.93 -5.30
C ASP A 202 7.02 -10.63 -4.82
N ILE A 203 8.12 -9.91 -4.92
CA ILE A 203 9.45 -10.35 -4.51
C ILE A 203 9.56 -10.43 -2.98
N ILE A 204 8.71 -9.70 -2.25
CA ILE A 204 8.76 -9.59 -0.81
C ILE A 204 8.49 -10.94 -0.13
N PRO A 205 7.34 -11.62 -0.31
CA PRO A 205 7.10 -12.94 0.31
C PRO A 205 8.20 -13.95 -0.04
N ARG A 206 8.61 -13.99 -1.32
CA ARG A 206 9.67 -14.90 -1.78
C ARG A 206 11.00 -14.68 -1.05
N THR A 207 11.36 -13.42 -0.79
CA THR A 207 12.61 -13.07 -0.12
C THR A 207 12.51 -13.32 1.38
N LEU A 208 11.40 -12.93 2.01
CA LEU A 208 11.18 -13.06 3.45
C LEU A 208 11.01 -14.51 3.92
N MET A 209 10.46 -15.36 3.04
CA MET A 209 10.14 -16.76 3.31
C MET A 209 11.08 -17.72 2.57
N ASN A 210 12.27 -17.27 2.16
CA ASN A 210 13.23 -18.11 1.46
C ASN A 210 13.73 -19.24 2.38
N PRO A 211 13.60 -20.53 2.00
CA PRO A 211 14.05 -21.65 2.82
C PRO A 211 15.57 -21.70 3.04
N ASP A 212 16.35 -21.01 2.22
CA ASP A 212 17.81 -20.94 2.35
C ASP A 212 18.26 -19.88 3.39
N LEU A 213 17.33 -19.15 4.02
CA LEU A 213 17.66 -18.20 5.09
C LEU A 213 18.19 -18.92 6.35
N PRO A 214 19.10 -18.30 7.11
CA PRO A 214 19.56 -18.83 8.37
C PRO A 214 18.41 -19.11 9.35
N PRO A 215 18.55 -20.11 10.25
CA PRO A 215 17.55 -20.38 11.28
C PRO A 215 17.23 -19.13 12.10
N GLY A 216 15.95 -18.79 12.21
CA GLY A 216 15.48 -17.61 12.95
C GLY A 216 15.35 -16.33 12.12
N GLU A 217 15.96 -16.25 10.93
CA GLU A 217 15.83 -15.08 10.05
C GLU A 217 14.55 -15.10 9.21
N TYR A 218 13.98 -16.28 8.94
CA TYR A 218 12.72 -16.45 8.21
C TYR A 218 11.59 -15.58 8.76
N VAL A 219 10.93 -14.79 7.91
CA VAL A 219 9.77 -13.95 8.29
C VAL A 219 8.55 -14.43 7.53
N GLY A 220 7.56 -14.97 8.24
CA GLY A 220 6.28 -15.36 7.62
C GLY A 220 5.52 -14.16 7.07
N VAL A 221 4.85 -14.34 5.94
CA VAL A 221 4.01 -13.31 5.30
C VAL A 221 2.67 -13.91 4.91
N ASP A 222 1.59 -13.28 5.37
CA ASP A 222 0.23 -13.59 4.91
C ASP A 222 -0.24 -12.50 3.95
N GLU A 223 -0.53 -12.88 2.71
CA GLU A 223 -0.97 -11.94 1.67
C GLU A 223 -2.49 -11.82 1.61
N VAL A 224 -2.98 -10.57 1.59
CA VAL A 224 -4.39 -10.25 1.38
C VAL A 224 -4.53 -9.32 0.18
N ILE A 225 -5.14 -9.84 -0.88
CA ILE A 225 -5.47 -9.06 -2.08
C ILE A 225 -6.65 -8.15 -1.76
N VAL A 226 -6.41 -6.88 -1.45
CA VAL A 226 -7.46 -5.94 -1.03
C VAL A 226 -8.09 -5.17 -2.18
N TYR A 227 -7.50 -5.22 -3.37
CA TYR A 227 -8.09 -4.65 -4.58
C TYR A 227 -7.61 -5.37 -5.84
N GLU A 228 -8.38 -5.22 -6.90
CA GLU A 228 -8.00 -5.61 -8.27
C GLU A 228 -7.97 -4.37 -9.17
N THR A 229 -7.24 -4.47 -10.28
CA THR A 229 -7.24 -3.45 -11.33
C THR A 229 -7.90 -4.02 -12.56
N GLY A 230 -9.04 -3.45 -12.92
CA GLY A 230 -9.81 -3.85 -14.09
C GLY A 230 -9.73 -2.82 -15.21
N VAL A 231 -10.38 -3.13 -16.31
CA VAL A 231 -10.70 -2.15 -17.36
C VAL A 231 -11.83 -1.26 -16.86
N MET A 232 -11.82 0.02 -17.22
CA MET A 232 -12.92 0.91 -16.89
C MET A 232 -14.19 0.46 -17.63
N GLU A 233 -15.29 0.36 -16.88
CA GLU A 233 -16.60 0.11 -17.46
C GLU A 233 -16.93 1.17 -18.51
N GLY A 234 -17.41 0.74 -19.68
CA GLY A 234 -17.72 1.64 -20.78
C GLY A 234 -16.50 2.18 -21.53
N PHE A 235 -15.29 1.65 -21.29
CA PHE A 235 -14.07 2.11 -21.96
C PHE A 235 -14.16 2.00 -23.48
N GLU A 236 -14.62 0.85 -24.00
CA GLU A 236 -14.68 0.60 -25.44
C GLU A 236 -15.64 1.58 -26.13
N GLU A 237 -16.82 1.78 -25.56
CA GLU A 237 -17.84 2.71 -26.06
C GLU A 237 -17.35 4.15 -25.99
N SER A 238 -16.74 4.54 -24.87
CA SER A 238 -16.17 5.88 -24.68
C SER A 238 -15.04 6.15 -25.66
N PHE A 239 -14.15 5.18 -25.85
CA PHE A 239 -13.04 5.26 -26.79
C PHE A 239 -13.55 5.39 -28.23
N LYS A 240 -14.46 4.51 -28.64
CA LYS A 240 -15.09 4.55 -29.95
C LYS A 240 -15.77 5.89 -30.21
N GLY A 241 -16.58 6.38 -29.26
CA GLY A 241 -17.28 7.66 -29.39
C GLY A 241 -16.33 8.85 -29.54
N VAL A 242 -15.22 8.88 -28.80
CA VAL A 242 -14.21 9.94 -28.96
C VAL A 242 -13.53 9.85 -30.33
N ILE A 243 -13.16 8.65 -30.79
CA ILE A 243 -12.52 8.47 -32.09
C ILE A 243 -13.45 8.87 -33.24
N GLU A 244 -14.72 8.48 -33.18
CA GLU A 244 -15.73 8.85 -34.19
C GLU A 244 -15.93 10.36 -34.23
N ARG A 245 -16.07 11.02 -33.07
CA ARG A 245 -16.18 12.48 -32.95
C ARG A 245 -14.98 13.20 -33.58
N GLU A 246 -13.76 12.80 -33.25
CA GLU A 246 -12.57 13.49 -33.78
C GLU A 246 -12.38 13.23 -35.29
N ARG A 247 -12.76 12.05 -35.81
CA ARG A 247 -12.77 11.77 -37.25
C ARG A 247 -13.76 12.66 -38.00
N GLU A 248 -14.96 12.86 -37.45
CA GLU A 248 -15.98 13.73 -38.05
C GLU A 248 -15.49 15.19 -38.13
N VAL A 249 -14.88 15.69 -37.05
CA VAL A 249 -14.28 17.03 -37.01
C VAL A 249 -13.21 17.19 -38.09
N MET A 250 -12.31 16.22 -38.26
CA MET A 250 -11.29 16.26 -39.32
C MET A 250 -11.89 16.22 -40.73
N ARG A 251 -12.90 15.38 -40.95
CA ARG A 251 -13.56 15.24 -42.27
C ARG A 251 -14.27 16.53 -42.68
N ASN A 252 -14.97 17.17 -41.75
CA ASN A 252 -15.69 18.42 -42.00
C ASN A 252 -14.73 19.58 -42.33
N ASN A 253 -13.51 19.56 -41.80
CA ASN A 253 -12.49 20.56 -42.16
C ASN A 253 -11.96 20.36 -43.58
N ASN A 254 -11.67 19.11 -43.97
CA ASN A 254 -11.16 18.81 -45.31
C ASN A 254 -12.15 19.15 -46.42
N ASN A 255 -13.45 19.15 -46.11
CA ASN A 255 -14.51 19.51 -47.08
C ASN A 255 -14.79 21.02 -47.16
N ASN A 256 -14.29 21.82 -46.20
CA ASN A 256 -14.50 23.27 -46.12
C ASN A 256 -13.24 24.08 -46.51
N THR A 257 -12.20 23.42 -47.00
CA THR A 257 -10.95 24.04 -47.51
C THR A 257 -10.88 23.86 -49.02
#